data_AF-A0A8H4PFN6-F1
#
_entry.id   AF-A0A8H4PFN6-F1
#
_cell.length_a   1.000
_cell.length_b   1.000
_cell.length_c   1.000
_cell.angle_alpha   90.00
_cell.angle_beta   90.00
_cell.angle_gamma   90.00
#
_symmetry.space_group_name_H-M   'P 1'
#
loop_
_entity.id
_entity.type
_entity.pdbx_description
1 polymer ?
#
loop_
_entity_poly.entity_id
_entity_poly.type
_entity_poly.pdbx_seq_one_letter_code
_entity_poly.pdbx_strand_id
1 'polypeptide(L)'
;MKSAAVTAVAADLVQNYEGQSFIRPYNDAHNGRRAWNFGIVNSGADMLSGTTADGPWRLEMSLAQGSRYRHTDLKSDPLELEPREKWSTDVLTSEAGSRHGVNVSRWVVEAEAVARWWATERKRLRLQA
;
A
#
# COMPACT_ATOMS: atom_id res chain seq x y z
N MET A 1 11.83 20.54 33.63
CA MET A 1 12.55 20.62 32.33
C MET A 1 12.34 19.42 31.41
N LYS A 2 12.42 18.15 31.85
CA LYS A 2 12.24 16.98 30.96
C LYS A 2 10.86 16.87 30.31
N SER A 3 9.78 17.24 31.01
CA SER A 3 8.40 17.17 30.48
C SER A 3 8.16 18.11 29.30
N ALA A 4 8.61 19.38 29.36
CA ALA A 4 8.42 20.35 28.28
C ALA A 4 9.15 19.96 26.99
N ALA A 5 10.35 19.37 27.11
CA ALA A 5 11.12 18.87 25.96
C ALA A 5 10.43 17.67 25.29
N VAL A 6 9.87 16.75 26.08
CA VAL A 6 9.07 15.62 25.55
C VAL A 6 7.81 16.12 24.85
N THR A 7 7.14 17.13 25.41
CA THR A 7 5.97 17.75 24.77
C THR A 7 6.30 18.41 23.44
N ALA A 8 7.44 19.10 23.34
CA ALA A 8 7.88 19.73 22.09
C ALA A 8 8.21 18.69 21.01
N VAL A 9 8.95 17.63 21.37
CA VAL A 9 9.26 16.52 20.44
C VAL A 9 7.99 15.80 19.99
N ALA A 10 7.05 15.54 20.90
CA ALA A 10 5.78 14.91 20.55
C ALA A 10 4.94 15.79 19.61
N ALA A 11 4.91 17.11 19.84
CA ALA A 11 4.19 18.06 18.99
C ALA A 11 4.79 18.17 17.58
N ASP A 12 6.10 17.99 17.44
CA ASP A 12 6.77 17.95 16.14
C ASP A 12 6.51 16.63 15.39
N LEU A 13 6.62 15.50 16.10
CA LEU A 13 6.36 14.17 15.52
C LEU A 13 4.91 13.96 15.08
N VAL A 14 3.94 14.54 15.78
CA VAL A 14 2.52 14.34 15.45
C VAL A 14 2.15 14.91 14.08
N GLN A 15 2.86 15.93 13.60
CA GLN A 15 2.63 16.52 12.27
C GLN A 15 3.09 15.59 11.14
N ASN A 16 4.05 14.70 11.43
CA ASN A 16 4.61 13.74 10.48
C ASN A 16 3.95 12.35 10.59
N TYR A 17 2.93 12.19 11.44
CA TYR A 17 2.26 10.92 11.62
C TYR A 17 1.25 10.67 10.49
N GLU A 18 1.63 9.81 9.54
CA GLU A 18 0.80 9.44 8.38
C GLU A 18 -0.22 8.33 8.69
N GLY A 19 -0.15 7.72 9.88
CA GLY A 19 -1.02 6.61 10.28
C GLY A 19 -2.38 7.06 10.83
N GLN A 20 -3.33 6.13 10.90
CA GLN A 20 -4.57 6.37 11.64
C GLN A 20 -4.32 6.21 13.15
N SER A 21 -4.77 7.18 13.94
CA SER A 21 -4.67 7.13 15.41
C SER A 21 -5.40 5.91 15.99
N PHE A 22 -4.73 5.15 16.87
CA PHE A 22 -5.32 4.03 17.61
C PHE A 22 -6.36 4.44 18.67
N ILE A 23 -6.50 5.74 18.94
CA ILE A 23 -7.47 6.27 19.92
C ILE A 23 -8.85 6.50 19.25
N ARG A 24 -8.90 6.58 17.92
CA ARG A 24 -10.16 6.75 17.16
C ARG A 24 -10.55 5.44 16.48
N PRO A 25 -11.86 5.19 16.24
CA PRO A 25 -12.31 4.05 15.44
C PRO A 25 -11.61 4.04 14.08
N TYR A 26 -11.11 2.86 13.70
CA TYR A 26 -10.47 2.66 12.41
C TYR A 26 -11.53 2.77 11.30
N ASN A 27 -11.20 3.48 10.22
CA ASN A 27 -12.11 3.64 9.09
C ASN A 27 -11.42 3.12 7.83
N ASP A 28 -11.90 1.99 7.34
CA ASP A 28 -11.32 1.26 6.20
C ASP A 28 -11.64 1.92 4.85
N ALA A 29 -12.71 2.72 4.79
CA ALA A 29 -13.03 3.54 3.64
C ALA A 29 -13.76 4.84 4.00
N HIS A 30 -13.46 5.92 3.28
CA HIS A 30 -14.16 7.19 3.42
C HIS A 30 -14.41 7.84 2.05
N ASN A 31 -15.67 8.23 1.77
CA ASN A 31 -16.10 8.83 0.50
C ASN A 31 -15.65 8.06 -0.74
N GLY A 32 -15.78 6.73 -0.71
CA GLY A 32 -15.37 5.85 -1.82
C GLY A 32 -13.86 5.66 -1.97
N ARG A 33 -13.05 6.16 -1.03
CA ARG A 33 -11.59 5.95 -1.01
C ARG A 33 -11.25 4.96 0.09
N ARG A 34 -10.43 3.97 -0.25
CA ARG A 34 -9.91 2.99 0.70
C ARG A 34 -8.75 3.57 1.51
N ALA A 35 -8.60 3.10 2.74
CA ALA A 35 -7.41 3.36 3.53
C ALA A 35 -6.26 2.48 3.01
N TRP A 36 -5.35 3.09 2.24
CA TRP A 36 -4.17 2.43 1.67
C TRP A 36 -3.00 2.44 2.64
N ASN A 37 -2.32 1.32 2.77
CA ASN A 37 -1.06 1.20 3.48
C ASN A 37 0.04 0.81 2.50
N PHE A 38 1.10 1.61 2.43
CA PHE A 38 2.24 1.39 1.55
C PHE A 38 3.50 1.04 2.34
N GLY A 39 4.22 0.02 1.89
CA GLY A 39 5.50 -0.40 2.44
C GLY A 39 6.56 -0.44 1.35
N ILE A 40 7.79 -0.04 1.67
CA ILE A 40 8.95 -0.27 0.81
C ILE A 40 9.56 -1.60 1.21
N VAL A 41 9.69 -2.53 0.27
CA VAL A 41 10.09 -3.92 0.54
C VAL A 41 11.61 -4.10 0.54
N ASN A 42 12.36 -3.27 -0.19
CA ASN A 42 13.81 -3.40 -0.27
C ASN A 42 14.56 -2.08 -0.03
N SER A 43 15.84 -2.20 0.35
CA SER A 43 16.73 -1.05 0.64
C SER A 43 16.97 -0.14 -0.57
N GLY A 44 16.72 -0.64 -1.79
CA GLY A 44 16.77 0.15 -3.03
C GLY A 44 15.55 1.03 -3.26
N ALA A 45 14.50 0.88 -2.44
CA ALA A 45 13.21 1.54 -2.59
C ALA A 45 12.56 1.35 -3.97
N ASP A 46 12.92 0.26 -4.66
CA ASP A 46 12.36 -0.04 -5.97
C ASP A 46 11.11 -0.91 -5.84
N MET A 47 10.98 -1.74 -4.80
CA MET A 47 9.81 -2.59 -4.57
C MET A 47 8.84 -1.92 -3.61
N LEU A 48 7.63 -1.67 -4.08
CA LEU A 48 6.51 -1.11 -3.34
C LEU A 48 5.48 -2.20 -3.07
N SER A 49 5.03 -2.29 -1.84
CA SER A 49 3.89 -3.12 -1.41
C SER A 49 2.72 -2.22 -1.04
N GLY A 50 1.52 -2.56 -1.50
CA GLY A 50 0.27 -1.90 -1.16
C GLY A 50 -0.75 -2.90 -0.59
N THR A 51 -1.41 -2.50 0.49
CA THR A 51 -2.59 -3.18 1.05
C THR A 51 -3.70 -2.16 1.34
N THR A 52 -4.91 -2.64 1.52
CA THR A 52 -6.01 -1.85 2.07
C THR A 52 -6.54 -2.51 3.33
N ALA A 53 -7.33 -1.79 4.11
CA ALA A 53 -7.93 -2.36 5.31
C ALA A 53 -9.32 -2.96 5.10
N ASP A 54 -9.95 -2.69 3.95
CA ASP A 54 -11.26 -3.23 3.56
C ASP A 54 -11.16 -4.59 2.85
N GLY A 55 -9.95 -5.14 2.69
CA GLY A 55 -9.73 -6.42 2.04
C GLY A 55 -8.39 -7.06 2.39
N PRO A 56 -8.28 -8.40 2.36
CA PRO A 56 -7.07 -9.12 2.74
C PRO A 56 -6.04 -9.22 1.59
N TRP A 57 -6.06 -8.30 0.64
CA TRP A 57 -5.25 -8.39 -0.58
C TRP A 57 -4.00 -7.55 -0.47
N ARG A 58 -2.93 -8.06 -1.08
CA ARG A 58 -1.63 -7.41 -1.17
C ARG A 58 -1.16 -7.39 -2.61
N LEU A 59 -0.62 -6.26 -3.04
CA LEU A 59 0.03 -6.09 -4.33
C LEU A 59 1.46 -5.60 -4.10
N GLU A 60 2.44 -6.34 -4.63
CA GLU A 60 3.83 -5.90 -4.71
C GLU A 60 4.18 -5.62 -6.17
N MET A 61 4.91 -4.53 -6.39
CA MET A 61 5.37 -4.13 -7.72
C MET A 61 6.68 -3.37 -7.62
N SER A 62 7.53 -3.45 -8.66
CA SER A 62 8.65 -2.51 -8.75
C SER A 62 8.22 -1.20 -9.39
N LEU A 63 8.84 -0.11 -8.95
CA LEU A 63 8.80 1.19 -9.59
C LEU A 63 9.73 1.25 -10.82
N ALA A 64 10.65 0.29 -10.95
CA ALA A 64 11.44 0.10 -12.16
C ALA A 64 10.62 -0.61 -13.25
N GLN A 65 10.90 -0.27 -14.51
CA GLN A 65 10.29 -0.96 -15.65
C GLN A 65 10.77 -2.42 -15.71
N GLY A 66 9.93 -3.28 -16.30
CA GLY A 66 10.29 -4.68 -16.54
C GLY A 66 10.41 -5.49 -15.25
N SER A 67 9.47 -5.32 -14.31
CA SER A 67 9.36 -6.11 -13.10
C SER A 67 8.03 -6.87 -13.07
N ARG A 68 7.97 -7.94 -12.28
CA ARG A 68 6.73 -8.67 -12.04
C ARG A 68 5.90 -7.97 -10.98
N TYR A 69 4.59 -7.99 -11.17
CA TYR A 69 3.59 -7.76 -10.14
C TYR A 69 3.37 -9.06 -9.38
N ARG A 70 3.26 -8.97 -8.06
CA ARG A 70 2.96 -10.07 -7.17
C ARG A 70 1.68 -9.76 -6.40
N HIS A 71 0.66 -10.59 -6.54
CA HIS A 71 -0.57 -10.48 -5.76
C HIS A 71 -0.74 -11.66 -4.81
N THR A 72 -1.17 -11.39 -3.59
CA THR A 72 -1.48 -12.40 -2.59
C THR A 72 -2.81 -12.09 -1.91
N ASP A 73 -3.67 -13.10 -1.75
CA ASP A 73 -4.82 -13.05 -0.84
C ASP A 73 -4.39 -13.61 0.52
N LEU A 74 -4.10 -12.70 1.45
CA LEU A 74 -3.56 -12.99 2.79
C LEU A 74 -4.56 -13.75 3.68
N LYS A 75 -5.85 -13.80 3.31
CA LYS A 75 -6.83 -14.62 4.04
C LYS A 75 -6.64 -16.09 3.72
N SER A 76 -6.36 -16.42 2.45
CA SER A 76 -6.13 -17.79 2.00
C SER A 76 -4.67 -18.23 2.10
N ASP A 77 -3.74 -17.29 1.96
CA ASP A 77 -2.30 -17.53 1.96
C ASP A 77 -1.59 -16.51 2.88
N PRO A 78 -1.76 -16.63 4.20
CA PRO A 78 -1.22 -15.66 5.17
C PRO A 78 0.32 -15.64 5.24
N LEU A 79 0.97 -16.70 4.77
CA LEU A 79 2.42 -16.82 4.72
C LEU A 79 2.99 -16.49 3.33
N GLU A 80 2.12 -16.12 2.39
CA GLU A 80 2.47 -15.75 1.02
C GLU A 80 3.32 -16.81 0.28
N LEU A 81 2.98 -18.09 0.48
CA LEU A 81 3.68 -19.24 -0.10
C LEU A 81 3.32 -19.50 -1.56
N GLU A 82 2.11 -19.12 -1.98
CA GLU A 82 1.61 -19.30 -3.33
C GLU A 82 1.15 -17.98 -3.98
N PRO A 83 2.04 -16.97 -4.02
CA PRO A 83 1.68 -15.69 -4.59
C PRO A 83 1.50 -15.81 -6.11
N ARG A 84 0.69 -14.91 -6.67
CA ARG A 84 0.50 -14.82 -8.12
C ARG A 84 1.41 -13.77 -8.71
N GLU A 85 2.35 -14.22 -9.54
CA GLU A 85 3.28 -13.34 -10.24
C GLU A 85 2.97 -13.22 -11.72
N LYS A 86 2.88 -11.98 -12.23
CA LYS A 86 2.71 -11.70 -13.66
C LYS A 86 3.52 -10.48 -14.08
N TRP A 87 3.92 -10.46 -15.35
CA TRP A 87 4.59 -9.31 -15.96
C TRP A 87 3.62 -8.21 -16.44
N SER A 88 2.31 -8.50 -16.42
CA SER A 88 1.25 -7.60 -16.84
C SER A 88 0.18 -7.53 -15.75
N THR A 89 -0.20 -6.31 -15.40
CA THR A 89 -1.32 -6.00 -14.49
C THR A 89 -2.65 -6.48 -15.04
N ASP A 90 -2.87 -6.41 -16.34
CA ASP A 90 -4.11 -6.89 -16.97
C ASP A 90 -4.27 -8.40 -16.79
N VAL A 91 -3.18 -9.15 -17.01
CA VAL A 91 -3.17 -10.60 -16.80
C VAL A 91 -3.36 -10.93 -15.32
N LEU A 92 -2.69 -10.20 -14.43
CA LEU A 92 -2.86 -10.40 -12.98
C LEU A 92 -4.29 -10.11 -12.52
N THR A 93 -4.89 -9.03 -13.02
CA THR A 93 -6.26 -8.60 -12.72
C THR A 93 -7.27 -9.64 -13.17
N SER A 94 -7.11 -10.17 -14.38
CA SER A 94 -7.97 -11.22 -14.94
C SER A 94 -7.88 -12.52 -14.14
N GLU A 95 -6.67 -12.95 -13.79
CA GLU A 95 -6.46 -14.19 -13.02
C GLU A 95 -6.98 -14.06 -11.58
N ALA A 96 -6.69 -12.93 -10.91
CA ALA A 96 -7.18 -12.64 -9.57
C ALA A 96 -8.72 -12.59 -9.54
N GLY A 97 -9.34 -11.99 -10.56
CA GLY A 97 -10.79 -11.96 -10.73
C GLY A 97 -11.42 -13.31 -10.94
N SER A 98 -10.81 -14.12 -11.80
CA SER A 98 -11.31 -15.47 -12.11
C SER A 98 -11.32 -16.37 -10.87
N ARG A 99 -10.39 -16.16 -9.94
CA ARG A 99 -10.24 -16.97 -8.72
C ARG A 99 -10.99 -16.42 -7.51
N HIS A 100 -10.99 -15.10 -7.32
CA HIS A 100 -11.49 -14.46 -6.09
C HIS A 100 -12.67 -13.50 -6.33
N GLY A 101 -13.11 -13.35 -7.59
CA GLY A 101 -14.26 -12.54 -7.97
C GLY A 101 -13.91 -11.10 -8.38
N VAL A 102 -14.91 -10.42 -8.95
CA VAL A 102 -14.77 -9.09 -9.58
C VAL A 102 -14.22 -8.01 -8.64
N ASN A 103 -14.50 -8.13 -7.33
CA ASN A 103 -14.01 -7.17 -6.34
C ASN A 103 -12.48 -7.15 -6.27
N VAL A 104 -11.84 -8.31 -6.42
CA VAL A 104 -10.38 -8.43 -6.41
C VAL A 104 -9.78 -7.84 -7.67
N SER A 105 -10.38 -8.08 -8.84
CA SER A 105 -9.95 -7.42 -10.08
C SER A 105 -9.99 -5.91 -9.95
N ARG A 106 -11.12 -5.36 -9.46
CA ARG A 106 -11.24 -3.91 -9.24
C ARG A 106 -10.19 -3.41 -8.26
N TRP A 107 -9.96 -4.16 -7.17
CA TRP A 107 -8.94 -3.81 -6.19
C TRP A 107 -7.53 -3.80 -6.78
N VAL A 108 -7.13 -4.78 -7.60
CA VAL A 108 -5.80 -4.84 -8.22
C VAL A 108 -5.56 -3.63 -9.14
N VAL A 109 -6.58 -3.24 -9.92
CA VAL A 109 -6.51 -2.06 -10.79
C VAL A 109 -6.36 -0.78 -9.96
N GLU A 110 -7.15 -0.63 -8.89
CA GLU A 110 -7.05 0.51 -7.98
C GLU A 110 -5.68 0.54 -7.27
N ALA A 111 -5.19 -0.61 -6.81
CA ALA A 111 -3.92 -0.75 -6.10
C ALA A 111 -2.75 -0.28 -6.95
N GLU A 112 -2.69 -0.72 -8.21
CA GLU A 112 -1.62 -0.32 -9.12
C GLU A 112 -1.64 1.18 -9.41
N ALA A 113 -2.83 1.74 -9.68
CA ALA A 113 -2.98 3.16 -9.96
C ALA A 113 -2.55 4.04 -8.77
N VAL A 114 -3.01 3.70 -7.55
CA VAL A 114 -2.67 4.46 -6.34
C VAL A 114 -1.19 4.29 -5.98
N ALA A 115 -0.63 3.09 -6.14
CA ALA A 115 0.80 2.84 -5.89
C ALA A 115 1.70 3.69 -6.80
N ARG A 116 1.38 3.81 -8.10
CA ARG A 116 2.12 4.67 -9.03
C ARG A 116 1.98 6.16 -8.70
N TRP A 117 0.76 6.61 -8.38
CA TRP A 117 0.52 7.99 -7.96
C TRP A 117 1.35 8.32 -6.71
N TRP A 118 1.28 7.49 -5.68
CA TRP A 118 2.01 7.69 -4.43
C TRP A 118 3.53 7.72 -4.66
N ALA A 119 4.06 6.84 -5.52
CA ALA A 119 5.48 6.83 -5.84
C ALA A 119 5.93 8.11 -6.56
N THR A 120 5.08 8.65 -7.43
CA THR A 120 5.31 9.93 -8.11
C THR A 120 5.28 11.09 -7.12
N GLU A 121 4.32 11.07 -6.20
CA GLU A 121 4.16 12.10 -5.18
C GLU A 121 5.34 12.12 -4.18
N ARG A 122 5.83 10.95 -3.75
CA ARG A 122 7.03 10.87 -2.91
C ARG A 122 8.28 11.43 -3.60
N LYS A 123 8.43 11.21 -4.91
CA LYS A 123 9.54 11.81 -5.68
C LYS A 123 9.40 13.34 -5.74
N ARG A 124 8.19 13.85 -5.95
CA ARG A 124 7.90 15.29 -5.98
C ARG A 124 8.28 15.97 -4.66
N LEU A 125 7.86 15.40 -3.53
CA LEU A 125 8.16 15.96 -2.20
C LEU A 125 9.66 15.95 -1.87
N ARG A 126 10.41 14.91 -2.29
CA ARG A 126 11.86 14.86 -2.13
C ARG A 126 12.60 15.96 -2.89
N LEU A 127 12.07 16.40 -4.03
CA LEU A 127 12.68 17.46 -4.86
C LEU A 127 12.33 18.87 -4.40
N GLN A 128 11.46 19.01 -3.38
CA GLN A 128 11.00 20.28 -2.84
C GLN A 128 11.46 20.53 -1.39
N ALA A 129 12.19 19.58 -0.80
CA ALA A 129 12.79 19.65 0.53
C ALA A 129 14.31 19.82 0.42
#